data_AF-A0A402ACD8-F1
#
_entry.id   AF-A0A402ACD8-F1
#
_cell.length_a   1.000
_cell.length_b   1.000
_cell.length_c   1.000
_cell.angle_alpha   90.00
_cell.angle_beta   90.00
_cell.angle_gamma   90.00
#
_symmetry.space_group_name_H-M   'P 1'
#
loop_
_entity.id
_entity.type
_entity.pdbx_description
1 polymer ?
#
loop_
_entity_poly.entity_id
_entity_poly.type
_entity_poly.pdbx_seq_one_letter_code
_entity_poly.pdbx_strand_id
1 'polypeptide(L)'
;MNEVSNQMKDSYLKLRIRRILWSQGYHCPLEVDLSHFDYEDKEQTLKRNPLTDIDVLGVRFEPDLRIKTIIVDCKSGRESEPNRIFWLRV
;
A
#
# COMPACT_ATOMS: atom_id res chain seq x y z
N MET A 1 -18.54 -13.57 14.63
CA MET A 1 -17.76 -12.89 15.70
C MET A 1 -16.25 -12.84 15.41
N ASN A 2 -15.63 -13.90 14.88
CA ASN A 2 -14.17 -13.92 14.65
C ASN A 2 -13.68 -13.03 13.50
N GLU A 3 -14.43 -12.94 12.38
CA GLU A 3 -14.02 -12.13 11.22
C GLU A 3 -14.03 -10.62 11.51
N VAL A 4 -15.09 -10.11 12.15
CA VAL A 4 -15.19 -8.71 12.55
C VAL A 4 -14.04 -8.31 13.48
N SER A 5 -13.67 -9.19 14.42
CA SER A 5 -12.53 -8.97 15.32
C SER A 5 -11.19 -8.87 14.56
N ASN A 6 -11.00 -9.71 13.54
CA ASN A 6 -9.79 -9.67 12.72
C ASN A 6 -9.73 -8.42 11.83
N GLN A 7 -10.86 -8.01 11.24
CA GLN A 7 -10.93 -6.79 10.45
C GLN A 7 -10.63 -5.53 11.28
N MET A 8 -11.11 -5.49 12.53
CA MET A 8 -10.76 -4.42 13.46
C MET A 8 -9.26 -4.40 13.75
N LYS A 9 -8.66 -5.55 14.07
CA LYS A 9 -7.21 -5.65 14.33
C LYS A 9 -6.37 -5.17 13.15
N ASP A 10 -6.75 -5.56 11.94
CA ASP A 10 -6.12 -5.14 10.70
C ASP A 10 -6.20 -3.62 10.51
N SER A 11 -7.40 -3.06 10.62
CA SER A 11 -7.63 -1.61 10.52
C SER A 11 -6.80 -0.82 11.55
N TYR A 12 -6.74 -1.30 12.80
CA TYR A 12 -5.92 -0.69 13.84
C TYR A 12 -4.43 -0.74 13.51
N LEU A 13 -3.93 -1.83 12.94
CA LEU A 13 -2.53 -1.97 12.54
C LEU A 13 -2.18 -0.95 11.44
N LYS A 14 -3.00 -0.89 10.39
CA LYS A 14 -2.87 0.09 9.29
C LYS A 14 -2.87 1.54 9.79
N LEU A 15 -3.81 1.89 10.67
CA LEU A 15 -3.89 3.23 11.27
C LEU A 15 -2.69 3.58 12.16
N ARG A 16 -2.15 2.61 12.90
CA ARG A 16 -0.94 2.82 13.73
C ARG A 16 0.28 3.10 12.86
N ILE A 17 0.48 2.34 11.78
CA ILE A 17 1.57 2.58 10.83
C ILE A 17 1.40 3.95 10.17
N ARG A 18 0.19 4.29 9.70
CA ARG A 18 -0.12 5.62 9.16
C ARG A 18 0.24 6.73 10.14
N ARG A 19 -0.11 6.59 11.43
CA ARG A 19 0.24 7.59 12.46
C ARG A 19 1.76 7.76 12.59
N ILE A 20 2.52 6.66 12.58
CA ILE A 20 3.99 6.68 12.66
C ILE A 20 4.57 7.41 11.44
N LEU A 21 4.17 7.03 10.23
CA LEU A 21 4.68 7.65 9.00
C LEU A 21 4.27 9.13 8.89
N TRP A 22 3.04 9.46 9.26
CA TRP A 22 2.56 10.84 9.27
C TRP A 22 3.40 11.74 10.18
N SER A 23 3.79 11.24 11.36
CA SER A 23 4.68 11.98 12.27
C SER A 23 6.08 12.24 11.71
N GLN A 24 6.47 11.53 10.65
CA GLN A 24 7.75 11.70 9.94
C GLN A 24 7.61 12.53 8.65
N GLY A 25 6.44 13.13 8.42
CA GLY A 25 6.17 14.01 7.27
C GLY A 25 5.73 13.28 6.00
N TYR A 26 5.30 12.03 6.09
CA TYR A 26 4.75 11.30 4.95
C TYR A 26 3.24 11.58 4.78
N HIS A 27 2.79 11.73 3.54
CA HIS A 27 1.40 11.49 3.17
C HIS A 27 1.16 9.99 3.10
N CYS A 28 0.05 9.50 3.67
CA CYS A 28 -0.14 8.07 3.93
C CYS A 28 -1.55 7.57 3.55
N PRO A 29 -1.86 7.37 2.27
CA PRO A 29 -3.05 6.65 1.85
C PRO A 29 -3.01 5.19 2.32
N LEU A 30 -4.19 4.64 2.58
CA LEU A 30 -4.40 3.25 3.00
C LEU A 30 -5.06 2.48 1.85
N GLU A 31 -4.84 1.16 1.81
CA GLU A 31 -5.49 0.23 0.87
C GLU A 31 -5.37 0.70 -0.59
N VAL A 32 -4.14 1.07 -0.98
CA VAL A 32 -3.85 1.61 -2.30
C VAL A 32 -3.82 0.48 -3.30
N ASP A 33 -4.74 0.50 -4.28
CA ASP A 33 -4.74 -0.47 -5.36
C ASP A 33 -3.59 -0.18 -6.34
N LEU A 34 -2.67 -1.14 -6.41
CA LEU A 34 -1.59 -1.19 -7.39
C LEU A 34 -2.09 -1.93 -8.62
N SER A 35 -2.14 -1.22 -9.75
CA SER A 35 -2.59 -1.75 -11.02
C SER A 35 -1.57 -1.47 -12.12
N HIS A 36 -1.47 -2.40 -13.05
CA HIS A 36 -0.84 -2.20 -14.34
C HIS A 36 -1.86 -1.61 -15.33
N PHE A 37 -1.42 -0.78 -16.27
CA PHE A 37 -2.27 -0.22 -17.30
C PHE A 37 -1.72 -0.57 -18.67
N ASP A 38 -2.53 -1.23 -19.48
CA ASP A 38 -2.22 -1.52 -20.88
C ASP A 38 -3.00 -0.57 -21.77
N TYR A 39 -2.33 -0.03 -22.78
CA TYR A 39 -3.00 0.79 -23.80
C TYR A 39 -3.58 -0.14 -24.87
N GLU A 40 -4.90 -0.06 -25.09
CA GLU A 40 -5.58 -0.80 -26.15
C GLU A 40 -5.76 0.10 -27.38
N ASP A 41 -4.88 -0.06 -28.36
CA ASP A 41 -4.82 0.77 -29.58
C ASP A 41 -6.15 0.85 -30.35
N LYS A 42 -6.94 -0.23 -30.35
CA LYS A 42 -8.20 -0.32 -31.10
C LYS A 42 -9.31 0.54 -30.51
N GLU A 43 -9.35 0.65 -29.18
CA GLU A 43 -10.38 1.42 -28.48
C GLU A 43 -9.85 2.79 -28.02
N GLN A 44 -8.54 3.04 -28.16
CA GLN A 44 -7.84 4.20 -27.61
C GLN A 44 -8.11 4.37 -26.10
N THR A 45 -8.24 3.25 -25.39
CA THR A 45 -8.53 3.20 -23.97
C THR A 45 -7.34 2.67 -23.19
N LEU A 46 -7.22 3.11 -21.92
CA LEU A 46 -6.32 2.49 -20.95
C LEU A 46 -7.10 1.41 -20.20
N LYS A 47 -6.70 0.16 -20.41
CA LYS A 47 -7.23 -0.97 -19.67
C LYS A 47 -6.46 -1.14 -18.38
N ARG A 48 -7.20 -1.15 -17.27
CA ARG A 48 -6.66 -1.34 -15.93
C ARG A 48 -6.63 -2.82 -15.58
N ASN A 49 -5.45 -3.31 -15.21
CA ASN A 49 -5.22 -4.68 -14.75
C ASN A 49 -4.75 -4.63 -13.28
N PRO A 50 -5.62 -4.99 -12.31
CA PRO A 50 -5.26 -4.95 -10.88
C PRO A 50 -4.17 -6.00 -10.58
N LEU A 51 -3.18 -5.61 -9.78
CA LEU A 51 -2.07 -6.50 -9.36
C LEU A 51 -2.22 -6.90 -7.90
N THR A 52 -2.27 -5.92 -7.00
CA THR A 52 -2.40 -6.12 -5.55
C THR A 52 -2.81 -4.82 -4.87
N ASP A 53 -3.27 -4.90 -3.64
CA ASP A 53 -3.38 -3.76 -2.73
C ASP A 53 -2.10 -3.57 -1.91
N ILE A 54 -1.80 -2.31 -1.58
CA ILE A 54 -0.79 -1.88 -0.60
C ILE A 54 -1.54 -1.39 0.64
N ASP A 55 -1.32 -2.03 1.78
CA ASP A 55 -2.03 -1.68 3.01
C ASP A 55 -1.76 -0.24 3.46
N VAL A 56 -0.49 0.18 3.44
CA VAL A 56 -0.08 1.57 3.72
C VAL A 56 1.03 1.99 2.77
N LEU A 57 0.79 3.06 2.02
CA LEU A 57 1.78 3.70 1.17
C LEU A 57 2.18 5.04 1.80
N GLY A 58 3.45 5.22 2.15
CA GLY A 58 4.01 6.49 2.58
C GLY A 58 4.71 7.20 1.43
N VAL A 59 4.32 8.43 1.14
CA VAL A 59 4.99 9.30 0.15
C VAL A 59 5.44 10.60 0.81
N ARG A 60 6.71 10.97 0.66
CA ARG A 60 7.27 12.24 1.15
C ARG A 60 8.12 12.87 0.07
N PHE A 61 8.05 14.20 -0.04
CA PHE A 61 8.98 14.99 -0.83
C PHE A 61 10.13 15.44 0.05
N GLU A 62 11.36 15.16 -0.37
CA GLU A 62 12.56 15.72 0.24
C GLU A 62 12.75 17.19 -0.22
N PRO A 63 13.57 18.00 0.47
CA PRO A 63 13.81 19.39 0.10
C PRO A 63 14.35 19.60 -1.32
N ASP A 64 15.01 18.58 -1.88
CA ASP A 64 15.52 18.56 -3.25
C ASP A 64 14.52 17.99 -4.27
N LEU A 65 13.24 17.91 -3.90
CA LEU A 65 12.13 17.41 -4.70
C LEU A 65 12.21 15.91 -5.04
N ARG A 66 13.16 15.16 -4.48
CA ARG A 66 13.14 13.71 -4.59
C ARG A 66 11.97 13.13 -3.83
N ILE A 67 11.34 12.12 -4.42
CA ILE A 67 10.25 11.38 -3.78
C ILE A 67 10.85 10.23 -2.98
N LYS A 68 10.50 10.17 -1.70
CA LYS A 68 10.79 9.03 -0.84
C LYS A 68 9.50 8.24 -0.59
N THR A 69 9.54 6.96 -0.92
CA THR A 69 8.39 6.06 -0.79
C THR A 69 8.68 4.99 0.26
N ILE A 70 7.67 4.65 1.06
CA ILE A 70 7.66 3.51 1.98
C ILE A 70 6.42 2.68 1.69
N ILE A 71 6.58 1.37 1.52
CA ILE A 71 5.49 0.42 1.32
C ILE A 71 5.43 -0.49 2.55
N VAL A 72 4.26 -0.65 3.14
CA VAL A 72 4.07 -1.49 4.33
C VAL A 72 2.91 -2.47 4.09
N ASP A 73 3.19 -3.76 4.25
CA ASP A 73 2.20 -4.86 4.30
C ASP A 73 1.89 -5.15 5.78
N CYS A 74 0.61 -5.07 6.13
CA CYS A 74 0.10 -5.19 7.48
C CYS A 74 -0.52 -6.57 7.66
N LYS A 75 0.18 -7.45 8.39
CA LYS A 75 -0.35 -8.77 8.74
C LYS A 75 -0.60 -8.88 10.23
N SER A 76 -1.79 -9.36 10.60
CA SER A 76 -2.11 -9.78 11.96
C SER A 76 -2.24 -11.31 12.03
N GLY A 77 -1.67 -11.95 13.06
CA GLY A 77 -1.73 -13.40 13.25
C GLY A 77 -0.36 -14.07 13.26
N ARG A 78 -0.31 -15.36 12.88
CA ARG A 78 0.95 -16.13 12.82
C ARG A 78 1.90 -15.53 11.79
N GLU A 79 3.19 -15.57 12.12
CA GLU A 79 4.29 -15.23 11.23
C GLU A 79 4.16 -16.00 9.91
N SER A 80 4.29 -15.28 8.80
CA SER A 80 4.43 -15.87 7.48
C SER A 80 5.53 -15.13 6.75
N GLU A 81 6.08 -15.77 5.73
CA GLU A 81 6.98 -15.11 4.79
C GLU A 81 6.32 -13.83 4.21
N PRO A 82 7.11 -12.79 3.89
CA PRO A 82 6.60 -11.60 3.22
C PRO A 82 5.98 -12.00 1.88
N ASN A 83 4.65 -12.02 1.79
CA ASN A 83 3.98 -12.68 0.67
C ASN A 83 3.73 -11.76 -0.53
N ARG A 84 3.74 -10.43 -0.36
CA ARG A 84 3.24 -9.50 -1.40
C ARG A 84 4.18 -8.39 -1.86
N ILE A 85 5.26 -8.12 -1.14
CA ILE A 85 6.14 -6.97 -1.43
C ILE A 85 7.49 -7.39 -2.04
N PHE A 86 7.85 -8.68 -1.98
CA PHE A 86 9.20 -9.14 -2.34
C PHE A 86 9.61 -8.91 -3.81
N TRP A 87 8.65 -8.63 -4.70
CA TRP A 87 8.90 -8.35 -6.11
C TRP A 87 8.87 -6.86 -6.49
N LEU A 88 8.49 -5.95 -5.56
CA LEU A 88 8.48 -4.52 -5.84
C LEU A 88 9.92 -4.00 -5.85
N ARG A 89 10.44 -3.70 -7.04
CA ARG A 89 11.68 -2.93 -7.18
C ARG A 89 11.33 -1.45 -7.05
N VAL A 90 11.88 -0.80 -6.04
CA VAL A 90 11.80 0.65 -5.80
C VAL A 90 13.00 1.34 -6.42
#